data_AF-A0A937VML0-F1
#
_entry.id   AF-A0A937VML0-F1
#
_cell.length_a   1.000
_cell.length_b   1.000
_cell.length_c   1.000
_cell.angle_alpha   90.00
_cell.angle_beta   90.00
_cell.angle_gamma   90.00
#
_symmetry.space_group_name_H-M   'P 1'
#
loop_
_entity.id
_entity.type
_entity.pdbx_description
1 polymer ?
#
loop_
_entity_poly.entity_id
_entity_poly.type
_entity_poly.pdbx_seq_one_letter_code
_entity_poly.pdbx_strand_id
1 'polypeptide(L)' 'MTRGDCFEAVADFKAASVDGVYVLGGVSESVCQIAVGVNKVGMVLLGGLNPVAAAVESGSAAGNVAERYAGF' A
#
# COMPACT_ATOMS: atom_id res chain seq x y z
N MET A 1 -8.15 3.79 -10.48
CA MET A 1 -7.29 2.73 -9.94
C MET A 1 -8.18 1.59 -9.48
N THR A 2 -8.17 0.48 -10.22
CA THR A 2 -8.87 -0.76 -9.91
C THR A 2 -7.98 -1.70 -9.11
N ARG A 3 -8.53 -2.81 -8.59
CA ARG A 3 -7.71 -3.83 -7.92
C ARG A 3 -6.62 -4.40 -8.84
N GLY A 4 -6.92 -4.56 -10.14
CA GLY A 4 -5.95 -5.06 -11.12
C GLY A 4 -4.71 -4.18 -11.20
N ASP A 5 -4.93 -2.87 -11.30
CA ASP A 5 -3.87 -1.86 -11.36
C ASP A 5 -2.94 -1.93 -10.13
N CYS A 6 -3.45 -2.26 -8.93
CA CYS A 6 -2.60 -2.46 -7.75
C CYS A 6 -1.70 -3.69 -7.86
N PHE A 7 -2.19 -4.79 -8.42
CA PHE A 7 -1.37 -6.00 -8.62
C PHE A 7 -0.28 -5.77 -9.68
N GLU A 8 -0.62 -5.03 -10.74
CA GLU A 8 0.34 -4.63 -11.77
C GLU A 8 1.43 -3.73 -11.18
N ALA A 9 1.06 -2.71 -10.40
CA ALA A 9 2.03 -1.85 -9.74
C ALA A 9 2.97 -2.62 -8.78
N VAL A 10 2.45 -3.59 -8.03
CA VAL A 10 3.28 -4.45 -7.16
C VAL A 10 4.23 -5.33 -7.99
N ALA A 11 3.79 -5.82 -9.15
CA ALA A 11 4.66 -6.56 -10.06
C ALA A 11 5.78 -5.69 -10.64
N ASP A 12 5.47 -4.44 -11.00
CA ASP A 12 6.44 -3.46 -11.49
C ASP A 12 7.46 -3.08 -10.41
N PHE A 13 7.01 -2.90 -9.16
CA PHE A 13 7.91 -2.67 -8.02
C PHE A 13 8.91 -3.82 -7.86
N LYS A 14 8.43 -5.06 -7.96
CA LYS A 14 9.31 -6.23 -7.89
C LYS A 14 10.31 -6.28 -9.05
N ALA A 15 9.88 -5.94 -10.27
CA ALA A 15 10.77 -5.84 -11.42
C ALA A 15 11.84 -4.74 -11.25
N ALA A 16 11.51 -3.66 -10.54
CA ALA A 16 12.42 -2.57 -10.20
C ALA A 16 13.29 -2.83 -8.94
N SER A 17 13.30 -4.05 -8.39
CA SER A 17 13.97 -4.41 -7.11
C SER A 17 13.48 -3.59 -5.90
N VAL A 18 12.24 -3.10 -5.95
CA VAL A 18 11.54 -2.48 -4.83
C VAL A 18 10.75 -3.58 -4.10
N ASP A 19 11.45 -4.39 -3.32
CA ASP A 19 10.88 -5.55 -2.57
C ASP A 19 10.25 -5.16 -1.22
N GLY A 20 9.54 -4.03 -1.17
CA GLY A 20 8.96 -3.49 0.06
C GLY A 20 7.55 -4.00 0.38
N VAL A 21 6.83 -4.60 -0.57
CA VAL A 21 5.43 -5.01 -0.37
C VAL A 21 5.37 -6.41 0.24
N TYR A 22 5.03 -6.50 1.53
CA TYR A 22 4.98 -7.78 2.26
C TYR A 22 3.62 -8.46 2.16
N VAL A 23 2.52 -7.69 2.28
CA VAL A 23 1.15 -8.21 2.19
C VAL A 23 0.31 -7.25 1.34
N LEU A 24 -0.52 -7.81 0.47
CA LEU A 24 -1.59 -7.11 -0.23
C LEU A 24 -2.93 -7.78 0.13
N GLY A 25 -3.84 -7.04 0.75
CA GLY A 25 -5.13 -7.56 1.20
C GLY A 25 -6.18 -7.69 0.09
N GLY A 26 -7.31 -8.32 0.42
CA GLY A 26 -8.51 -8.27 -0.40
C GLY A 26 -9.18 -6.89 -0.38
N VAL A 27 -10.14 -6.69 -1.29
CA VAL A 27 -10.93 -5.45 -1.33
C VAL A 27 -11.87 -5.42 -0.13
N SER A 28 -11.79 -4.36 0.67
CA SER A 28 -12.57 -4.18 1.91
C SER A 28 -12.28 -5.23 3.00
N GLU A 29 -11.19 -5.98 2.88
CA GLU A 29 -10.77 -6.97 3.89
C GLU A 29 -9.74 -6.36 4.84
N SER A 30 -9.85 -6.69 6.12
CA SER A 30 -8.85 -6.28 7.12
C SER A 30 -7.48 -6.88 6.81
N VAL A 31 -6.41 -6.10 7.03
CA VAL A 31 -5.02 -6.56 6.85
C VAL A 31 -4.31 -6.42 8.20
N CYS A 32 -3.70 -7.51 8.68
CA CYS A 32 -3.01 -7.51 9.98
C CYS A 32 -3.88 -6.97 11.13
N GLN A 33 -5.16 -7.33 11.15
CA GLN A 33 -6.17 -6.87 12.12
C GLN A 33 -6.46 -5.35 12.09
N ILE A 34 -5.97 -4.63 11.07
CA ILE A 34 -6.32 -3.24 10.81
C ILE A 34 -7.47 -3.20 9.81
N ALA A 35 -8.53 -2.48 10.17
CA ALA A 35 -9.69 -2.31 9.32
C ALA A 35 -9.34 -1.52 8.05
N VAL A 36 -9.75 -2.05 6.90
CA VAL A 36 -9.62 -1.37 5.62
C VAL A 36 -10.99 -0.84 5.20
N GLY A 37 -11.03 0.39 4.70
CA GLY A 37 -12.28 1.01 4.26
C GLY A 37 -12.91 0.29 3.07
N VAL A 38 -14.22 0.49 2.87
CA VAL A 38 -14.97 -0.09 1.75
C VAL A 38 -14.36 0.34 0.42
N ASN A 39 -14.24 -0.61 -0.52
CA ASN A 39 -13.63 -0.44 -1.85
C ASN A 39 -12.15 -0.01 -1.82
N LYS A 40 -11.44 -0.27 -0.72
CA LYS A 40 -10.00 -0.06 -0.61
C LYS A 40 -9.27 -1.40 -0.44
N VAL A 41 -7.98 -1.40 -0.76
CA VAL A 41 -7.07 -2.53 -0.51
C VAL A 41 -6.03 -2.07 0.51
N GLY A 42 -5.82 -2.87 1.55
CA GLY A 42 -4.74 -2.65 2.52
C GLY A 42 -3.43 -3.25 2.02
N MET A 43 -2.30 -2.62 2.37
CA MET A 43 -0.97 -3.10 2.02
C MET A 43 0.00 -2.89 3.18
N VAL A 44 0.88 -3.88 3.42
CA VAL A 44 1.96 -3.78 4.42
C VAL A 44 3.27 -3.55 3.69
N LEU A 45 3.94 -2.45 4.04
CA LEU A 45 5.23 -2.06 3.46
C LEU A 45 6.36 -2.25 4.48
N LEU A 46 7.41 -2.96 4.09
CA LEU A 46 8.66 -3.12 4.82
C LEU A 46 9.75 -2.23 4.20
N GLY A 47 10.63 -1.70 5.04
CA GLY A 47 11.76 -0.88 4.57
C GLY A 47 11.44 0.60 4.30
N GLY A 48 10.27 1.09 4.73
CA GLY A 48 9.93 2.52 4.68
C GLY A 48 8.89 2.88 3.59
N LEU A 49 8.92 4.13 3.13
CA LEU A 49 7.91 4.70 2.22
C LEU A 49 8.32 4.67 0.74
N ASN A 50 9.38 3.94 0.37
CA ASN A 50 9.84 3.87 -1.02
C ASN A 50 8.73 3.43 -2.01
N PRO A 51 7.86 2.43 -1.69
CA PRO A 51 6.74 2.07 -2.57
C PRO A 51 5.70 3.19 -2.72
N VAL A 52 5.54 4.04 -1.70
CA VAL A 52 4.66 5.22 -1.75
C VAL A 52 5.25 6.28 -2.68
N ALA A 53 6.57 6.49 -2.62
CA ALA A 53 7.27 7.40 -3.54
C ALA A 53 7.15 6.92 -4.99
N ALA A 54 7.39 5.63 -5.24
CA ALA A 54 7.26 5.04 -6.58
C ALA A 54 5.83 5.19 -7.15
N ALA A 55 4.80 5.07 -6.31
CA ALA A 55 3.42 5.32 -6.74
C ALA A 55 3.19 6.79 -7.16
N VAL A 56 3.79 7.76 -6.46
CA VAL A 56 3.73 9.18 -6.85
C VAL A 56 4.43 9.42 -8.17
N GLU A 57 5.62 8.83 -8.36
CA GLU A 57 6.38 8.92 -9.60
C GLU A 57 5.62 8.29 -10.79
N SER A 58 4.80 7.27 -10.54
CA SER A 58 3.91 6.67 -11.55
C SER A 58 2.65 7.50 -11.84
N GLY A 59 2.50 8.68 -11.23
CA GLY A 59 1.34 9.55 -11.38
C GLY A 59 0.15 9.22 -10.48
N SER A 60 0.31 8.31 -9.52
CA SER A 60 -0.74 7.97 -8.55
C SER A 60 -0.72 8.96 -7.39
N ALA A 61 -1.90 9.43 -6.97
CA ALA A 61 -1.98 10.25 -5.76
C ALA A 61 -1.66 9.39 -4.53
N ALA A 62 -0.67 9.82 -3.74
CA ALA A 62 -0.34 9.18 -2.47
C ALA A 62 -0.37 10.20 -1.33
N GLY A 63 -0.85 9.76 -0.17
CA GLY A 63 -0.84 10.52 1.06
C GLY A 63 -0.24 9.66 2.18
N ASN A 64 0.65 10.24 2.97
CA ASN A 64 1.12 9.63 4.20
C ASN A 64 0.51 10.38 5.39
N VAL A 65 -0.25 9.68 6.21
CA VAL A 65 -0.83 10.23 7.44
C VAL A 65 -0.23 9.48 8.61
N ALA A 66 0.45 10.20 9.50
CA ALA A 66 0.89 9.63 10.75
C ALA A 66 -0.32 9.49 11.67
N GLU A 67 -0.78 8.25 11.87
CA GLU A 67 -1.75 7.97 12.93
C GLU A 67 -1.02 8.04 14.29
N ARG A 68 -1.30 9.07 15.08
CA ARG A 68 -0.91 9.08 16.49
C ARG A 68 -1.88 8.17 17.25
N TYR A 69 -1.37 7.10 17.85
CA TYR A 69 -2.06 6.47 18.97
C TYR A 69 -2.07 7.46 20.15
N ALA A 70 -3.16 8.21 20.30
CA ALA A 70 -3.42 8.99 21.50
C ALA A 70 -3.88 8.02 22.59
N GLY A 71 -2.92 7.42 23.31
CA GLY A 71 -3.22 6.35 24.27
C GLY A 71 -2.21 6.11 25.39
N PHE A 72 -1.25 7.02 25.63
CA PHE A 72 -0.46 7.10 26.86
C PHE A 72 -0.20 8.55 27.23
#